data_AF-H8XPS4-F1
#
_entry.id   AF-H8XPS4-F1
#
_cell.length_a   1.000
_cell.length_b   1.000
_cell.length_c   1.000
_cell.angle_alpha   90.00
_cell.angle_beta   90.00
_cell.angle_gamma   90.00
#
_symmetry.space_group_name_H-M   'P 1'
#
loop_
_entity.id
_entity.type
_entity.pdbx_description
1 polymer ?
#
loop_
_entity_poly.entity_id
_entity_poly.type
_entity_poly.pdbx_seq_one_letter_code
_entity_poly.pdbx_strand_id
1 'polypeptide(L)'
;MKFDIVKTSFWLTFALSLTGALLKLQKLEFSGVFMTLGILALITFIVSCLLEINESKTIDSTERFMWTIGFVFFWFITAIVYIISGRKRILKQTNIKN
;
A
#
# COMPACT_ATOMS: atom_id res chain seq x y z
N MET A 1 -17.86 -10.50 6.70
CA MET A 1 -17.03 -9.94 5.60
C MET A 1 -16.07 -8.93 6.23
N LYS A 2 -14.84 -9.34 6.62
CA LYS A 2 -13.85 -8.38 7.15
C LYS A 2 -13.39 -7.53 5.97
N PHE A 3 -13.66 -6.23 5.99
CA PHE A 3 -13.19 -5.32 4.96
C PHE A 3 -11.65 -5.34 4.97
N ASP A 4 -11.04 -5.86 3.90
CA ASP A 4 -9.60 -5.83 3.70
C ASP A 4 -9.20 -4.41 3.26
N ILE A 5 -9.17 -3.48 4.22
CA ILE A 5 -8.87 -2.04 4.01
C ILE A 5 -7.63 -1.88 3.11
N VAL A 6 -6.59 -2.67 3.35
CA VAL A 6 -5.36 -2.65 2.55
C VAL A 6 -5.58 -3.03 1.08
N LYS A 7 -6.37 -4.07 0.79
CA LYS A 7 -6.63 -4.49 -0.60
C LYS A 7 -7.49 -3.46 -1.32
N THR A 8 -8.52 -2.93 -0.66
CA THR A 8 -9.39 -1.91 -1.25
C THR A 8 -8.60 -0.63 -1.54
N SER A 9 -7.77 -0.18 -0.59
CA SER A 9 -6.89 0.97 -0.78
C SER A 9 -5.89 0.75 -1.91
N PHE A 10 -5.33 -0.46 -2.07
CA PHE A 10 -4.44 -0.77 -3.19
C PHE A 10 -5.13 -0.61 -4.55
N TRP A 11 -6.30 -1.23 -4.72
CA TRP A 11 -7.05 -1.15 -5.98
C TRP A 11 -7.50 0.27 -6.28
N LEU A 12 -7.91 1.03 -5.27
CA LEU A 12 -8.30 2.43 -5.41
C LEU A 12 -7.11 3.29 -5.86
N THR A 13 -5.97 3.17 -5.19
CA THR A 13 -4.73 3.88 -5.55
C THR A 13 -4.28 3.53 -6.96
N PHE A 14 -4.33 2.25 -7.33
CA PHE A 14 -3.96 1.79 -8.65
C PHE A 14 -4.87 2.38 -9.74
N ALA A 15 -6.19 2.34 -9.55
CA ALA A 15 -7.16 2.89 -10.49
C ALA A 15 -7.02 4.41 -10.66
N LEU A 16 -6.88 5.15 -9.55
CA LEU A 16 -6.68 6.61 -9.58
C LEU A 16 -5.36 7.00 -10.26
N SER A 17 -4.28 6.27 -9.96
CA SER A 17 -2.96 6.55 -10.55
C SER A 17 -2.94 6.23 -12.05
N LEU A 18 -3.56 5.11 -12.45
CA LEU A 18 -3.63 4.71 -13.85
C LEU A 18 -4.50 5.68 -14.67
N THR A 19 -5.67 6.05 -14.16
CA THR A 19 -6.54 7.04 -14.81
C THR A 19 -5.88 8.40 -14.90
N GLY A 20 -5.24 8.87 -13.82
CA GLY A 20 -4.49 10.14 -13.82
C GLY A 20 -3.35 10.15 -14.84
N ALA A 21 -2.60 9.05 -14.97
CA ALA A 21 -1.55 8.92 -15.98
C ALA A 21 -2.09 8.95 -17.42
N LEU A 22 -3.18 8.23 -17.70
CA LEU A 22 -3.81 8.22 -19.03
C LEU A 22 -4.34 9.61 -19.42
N LEU A 23 -5.00 10.31 -18.49
CA LEU A 23 -5.49 11.67 -18.70
C LEU A 23 -4.35 12.65 -18.98
N LYS A 24 -3.20 12.46 -18.33
CA LYS A 24 -2.01 13.29 -18.54
C LYS A 24 -1.40 13.09 -19.93
N LEU A 25 -1.41 11.86 -20.45
CA LEU A 25 -0.97 11.57 -21.82
C LEU A 25 -1.86 12.23 -22.88
N GLN A 26 -3.17 12.28 -22.62
CA GLN A 26 -4.13 12.95 -23.51
C GLN A 26 -4.17 14.47 -23.37
N LYS A 27 -3.32 15.07 -22.52
CA LYS A 27 -3.28 16.51 -22.22
C LYS A 27 -4.63 17.11 -21.79
N LEU A 28 -5.45 16.33 -21.10
CA LEU A 28 -6.71 16.81 -20.53
C LEU A 28 -6.45 17.69 -19.30
N GLU A 29 -7.19 18.80 -19.17
CA GLU A 29 -7.00 19.82 -18.13
C GLU A 29 -7.19 19.25 -16.70
N PHE A 30 -8.02 18.21 -16.54
CA PHE A 30 -8.27 17.55 -15.26
C PHE A 30 -7.16 16.57 -14.82
N SER A 31 -6.14 16.34 -15.65
CA SER A 31 -5.08 15.36 -15.35
C SER A 31 -4.34 15.63 -14.04
N GLY A 32 -4.11 16.89 -13.69
CA GLY A 32 -3.42 17.28 -12.45
C GLY A 32 -4.19 16.87 -11.19
N VAL A 33 -5.52 16.98 -11.21
CA VAL A 33 -6.38 16.64 -10.06
C VAL A 33 -6.37 15.14 -9.79
N PHE A 34 -6.57 14.33 -10.82
CA PHE A 34 -6.55 12.87 -10.70
C PHE A 34 -5.18 12.35 -10.26
N MET A 35 -4.11 12.93 -10.76
CA MET A 35 -2.75 12.56 -10.37
C MET A 35 -2.46 12.92 -8.90
N THR A 36 -2.94 14.07 -8.43
CA THR A 36 -2.83 14.47 -7.02
C THR A 36 -3.62 13.55 -6.10
N LEU A 37 -4.85 13.20 -6.49
CA LEU A 37 -5.67 12.22 -5.75
C LEU A 37 -5.02 10.84 -5.70
N GLY A 38 -4.39 10.40 -6.80
CA GLY A 38 -3.63 9.16 -6.84
C GLY A 38 -2.47 9.14 -5.85
N ILE A 39 -1.74 10.25 -5.73
CA ILE A 39 -0.64 10.39 -4.75
C ILE A 39 -1.17 10.35 -3.31
N LEU A 40 -2.28 11.03 -3.01
CA LEU A 40 -2.89 11.00 -1.67
C LEU A 40 -3.37 9.59 -1.31
N ALA A 41 -3.99 8.89 -2.26
CA ALA A 41 -4.38 7.48 -2.11
C ALA A 41 -3.15 6.57 -1.88
N LEU A 42 -2.03 6.86 -2.54
CA LEU A 42 -0.78 6.12 -2.33
C LEU A 42 -0.24 6.29 -0.91
N ILE A 43 -0.18 7.52 -0.42
CA ILE A 43 0.30 7.81 0.94
C ILE A 43 -0.56 7.08 1.97
N THR A 44 -1.89 7.18 1.86
CA THR A 44 -2.82 6.49 2.77
C THR A 44 -2.67 4.97 2.73
N PHE A 45 -2.44 4.39 1.54
CA PHE A 45 -2.13 2.96 1.40
C PHE A 45 -0.82 2.57 2.11
N ILE A 46 0.26 3.33 1.91
CA ILE A 46 1.56 3.07 2.53
C ILE A 46 1.44 3.15 4.06
N VAL A 47 0.81 4.20 4.58
CA VAL A 47 0.59 4.36 6.03
C VAL A 47 -0.21 3.19 6.60
N SER A 48 -1.26 2.74 5.91
CA SER A 48 -2.06 1.59 6.34
C SER A 48 -1.22 0.32 6.44
N CYS A 49 -0.33 0.07 5.47
CA CYS A 49 0.57 -1.09 5.50
C CYS A 49 1.58 -0.99 6.65
N LEU A 50 2.16 0.19 6.87
CA LEU A 50 3.13 0.41 7.96
C LEU A 50 2.49 0.24 9.34
N LEU A 51 1.24 0.68 9.53
CA LEU A 51 0.50 0.45 10.77
C LEU A 51 0.31 -1.06 11.02
N GLU A 52 -0.13 -1.83 10.02
CA GLU A 52 -0.32 -3.28 10.13
C GLU A 52 1.02 -4.02 10.44
N ILE A 53 2.14 -3.55 9.88
CA ILE A 53 3.48 -4.06 10.18
C ILE A 53 3.91 -3.73 11.60
N ASN A 54 3.69 -2.48 12.05
CA ASN A 54 4.20 -2.02 13.35
C ASN A 54 3.38 -2.56 14.54
N GLU A 55 2.08 -2.78 14.35
CA GLU A 55 1.22 -3.46 15.33
C GLU A 55 1.62 -4.94 15.53
N SER A 56 2.27 -5.55 14.54
CA SER A 56 2.72 -6.93 14.65
C SER A 56 3.93 -7.06 15.60
N LYS A 57 3.65 -7.38 16.87
CA LYS A 57 4.65 -7.61 17.94
C LYS A 57 5.59 -8.80 17.69
N THR A 58 5.37 -9.57 16.63
CA THR A 58 6.12 -10.79 16.28
C THR A 58 7.15 -10.57 15.16
N ILE A 59 7.11 -9.43 14.47
CA ILE A 59 8.09 -9.08 13.43
C ILE A 59 9.33 -8.47 14.08
N ASP A 60 10.51 -8.97 13.70
CA ASP A 60 11.80 -8.43 14.11
C ASP A 60 12.00 -6.97 13.65
N SER A 61 12.72 -6.18 14.44
CA SER A 61 12.98 -4.76 14.15
C SER A 61 13.64 -4.55 12.78
N THR A 62 14.49 -5.49 12.35
CA THR A 62 15.15 -5.45 11.05
C THR A 62 14.16 -5.63 9.90
N GLU A 63 13.22 -6.57 10.03
CA GLU A 63 12.23 -6.84 9.00
C GLU A 63 11.27 -5.64 8.83
N ARG A 64 10.87 -4.98 9.93
CA ARG A 64 10.07 -3.75 9.85
C ARG A 64 10.79 -2.63 9.12
N PHE A 65 12.09 -2.48 9.35
CA PHE A 65 12.91 -1.49 8.67
C PHE A 65 13.01 -1.78 7.16
N MET A 66 13.20 -3.04 6.78
CA MET A 66 13.20 -3.46 5.37
C MET A 66 11.88 -3.17 4.67
N TRP A 67 10.74 -3.44 5.31
CA TRP A 67 9.44 -3.10 4.75
C TRP A 67 9.28 -1.59 4.55
N THR A 68 9.69 -0.79 5.54
CA THR A 68 9.63 0.69 5.44
C THR A 68 10.46 1.21 4.28
N ILE A 69 11.72 0.76 4.15
CA ILE A 69 12.58 1.14 3.02
C ILE A 69 11.95 0.69 1.70
N GLY A 70 11.44 -0.54 1.62
CA GLY A 70 10.76 -1.05 0.44
C GLY A 70 9.58 -0.17 0.03
N PHE A 71 8.73 0.21 0.98
CA PHE A 71 7.58 1.05 0.68
C PHE A 71 7.95 2.48 0.27
N VAL A 72 9.03 3.05 0.78
CA VAL A 72 9.46 4.41 0.43
C VAL A 72 10.14 4.44 -0.95
N PHE A 73 11.06 3.52 -1.23
CA PHE A 73 11.87 3.55 -2.45
C PHE A 73 11.28 2.72 -3.60
N PHE A 74 10.60 1.62 -3.28
CA PHE A 74 10.09 0.64 -4.24
C PHE A 74 8.61 0.31 -3.98
N TRP A 75 7.82 1.34 -3.67
CA TRP A 75 6.43 1.23 -3.22
C TRP A 75 5.59 0.22 -4.01
N PHE A 76 5.70 0.24 -5.35
CA PHE A 76 4.90 -0.61 -6.22
C PHE A 76 5.26 -2.09 -6.09
N ILE A 77 6.55 -2.42 -6.15
CA ILE A 77 7.05 -3.80 -6.03
C ILE A 77 6.79 -4.31 -4.61
N THR A 78 7.10 -3.49 -3.60
CA THR A 78 6.88 -3.83 -2.20
C THR A 78 5.40 -4.03 -1.88
N ALA A 79 4.49 -3.22 -2.44
CA ALA A 79 3.05 -3.41 -2.30
C ALA A 79 2.57 -4.77 -2.83
N ILE A 80 3.06 -5.18 -4.00
CA ILE A 80 2.73 -6.48 -4.60
C ILE A 80 3.22 -7.62 -3.70
N VAL A 81 4.50 -7.58 -3.30
CA VAL A 81 5.10 -8.60 -2.41
C VAL A 81 4.37 -8.65 -1.06
N TYR A 82 4.01 -7.50 -0.52
CA TYR A 82 3.24 -7.37 0.72
C TYR A 82 1.87 -8.05 0.59
N ILE A 83 1.10 -7.73 -0.44
CA ILE A 83 -0.26 -8.27 -0.60
C ILE A 83 -0.25 -9.79 -0.84
N ILE A 84 0.70 -10.30 -1.64
CA ILE A 84 0.73 -11.72 -2.02
C ILE A 84 1.24 -12.60 -0.88
N SER A 85 2.35 -12.20 -0.24
CA SER A 85 3.10 -13.05 0.69
C SER A 85 3.22 -12.43 2.09
N GLY A 86 3.63 -11.17 2.17
CA GLY A 86 3.92 -10.49 3.44
C GLY A 86 2.72 -10.47 4.39
N ARG A 87 1.57 -10.00 3.90
CA ARG A 87 0.35 -9.83 4.69
C ARG A 87 -0.17 -11.13 5.28
N LYS A 88 -0.14 -12.24 4.52
CA LYS A 88 -0.57 -13.56 5.02
C LYS A 88 0.32 -14.03 6.17
N ARG A 89 1.63 -13.82 6.06
CA ARG A 89 2.61 -14.16 7.10
C ARG A 89 2.40 -13.32 8.35
N ILE A 90 2.26 -12.01 8.18
CA ILE A 90 2.11 -11.03 9.27
C ILE A 90 0.82 -11.29 10.04
N LEU A 91 -0.31 -11.42 9.35
CA LEU A 91 -1.62 -11.69 9.99
C LEU A 91 -1.70 -13.05 10.68
N LYS A 92 -1.03 -14.08 10.12
CA LYS A 92 -0.95 -15.40 10.75
C LYS A 92 -0.17 -15.34 12.07
N GLN A 93 0.91 -14.57 12.12
CA GLN A 93 1.69 -14.37 13.35
C GLN A 93 0.94 -13.55 14.41
N THR A 94 0.05 -12.63 14.01
CA THR A 94 -0.82 -11.89 14.94
C THR A 94 -1.88 -12.79 15.59
N ASN A 95 -2.48 -13.72 14.84
CA ASN A 95 -3.53 -14.62 15.38
C ASN A 95 -3.01 -15.74 16.31
N ILE A 96 -1.72 -16.09 16.27
CA ILE A 96 -1.17 -17.17 17.11
C ILE A 96 -0.97 -16.72 18.58
N LYS A 97 -1.05 -15.42 18.86
CA LYS A 97 -0.88 -14.85 20.22
C LYS A 97 -2.19 -14.45 20.92
N ASN A 98 -3.34 -14.56 20.25
CA ASN A 98 -4.67 -14.35 20.82
C ASN A 98 -5.36 -15.69 21.05
#